data_AF-A0A0B2UQJ4-F1
#
_entry.id   AF-A0A0B2UQJ4-F1
#
_cell.length_a   1.000
_cell.length_b   1.000
_cell.length_c   1.000
_cell.angle_alpha   90.00
_cell.angle_beta   90.00
_cell.angle_gamma   90.00
#
_symmetry.space_group_name_H-M   'P 1'
#
loop_
_entity.id
_entity.type
_entity.pdbx_description
1 polymer ?
#
loop_
_entity_poly.entity_id
_entity_poly.type
_entity_poly.pdbx_seq_one_letter_code
_entity_poly.pdbx_strand_id
1 'polypeptide(L)'
;MSARLRAKCVELPCLQMDVSVLGNVTIKSFKQIDRSTYELQLVADRIAPLVWLQLTADVLGWFSDNAFTMTHPTVTLTLHVEYNPQMRSLTVQDIKVCSFRDCGSANAHSMV
;
A
#
# COMPACT_ATOMS: atom_id res chain seq x y z
N MET A 1 -37.59 6.74 15.51
CA MET A 1 -36.75 7.18 16.64
C MET A 1 -35.41 6.47 16.55
N SER A 2 -34.36 7.17 16.11
CA SER A 2 -33.01 6.59 15.92
C SER A 2 -32.13 7.00 17.10
N ALA A 3 -31.67 6.01 17.87
CA ALA A 3 -30.77 6.24 18.99
C ALA A 3 -29.34 6.48 18.46
N ARG A 4 -28.86 7.72 18.58
CA ARG A 4 -27.43 8.03 18.41
C ARG A 4 -26.69 7.54 19.66
N LEU A 5 -25.89 6.49 19.52
CA LEU A 5 -24.85 6.14 20.51
C LEU A 5 -23.84 7.29 20.56
N ARG A 6 -23.92 8.12 21.60
CA ARG A 6 -22.84 9.04 21.97
C ARG A 6 -21.88 8.26 22.86
N ALA A 7 -20.73 7.88 22.34
CA ALA A 7 -19.61 7.44 23.17
C ALA A 7 -19.23 8.61 24.09
N LYS A 8 -19.35 8.41 25.42
CA LYS A 8 -18.80 9.34 26.41
C LYS A 8 -17.31 9.04 26.54
N CYS A 9 -16.48 9.90 25.98
CA CYS A 9 -15.05 9.93 26.28
C CYS A 9 -14.89 10.38 27.74
N VAL A 10 -14.37 9.50 28.60
CA VAL A 10 -14.04 9.80 30.00
C VAL A 10 -12.52 9.76 30.14
N GLU A 11 -11.93 10.93 30.39
CA GLU A 11 -10.61 11.18 31.03
C GLU A 11 -9.29 10.88 30.31
N LEU A 12 -9.28 10.57 29.01
CA LEU A 12 -8.10 10.76 28.14
C LEU A 12 -8.57 11.41 26.83
N PRO A 13 -7.88 12.43 26.29
CA PRO A 13 -8.26 12.97 24.99
C PRO A 13 -8.15 11.85 23.96
N CYS A 14 -9.29 11.48 23.35
CA CYS A 14 -9.26 10.66 22.16
C CYS A 14 -8.49 11.45 21.11
N LEU A 15 -7.22 11.10 20.88
CA LEU A 15 -6.46 11.58 19.74
C LEU A 15 -7.17 11.06 18.48
N GLN A 16 -8.07 11.87 17.96
CA GLN A 16 -8.59 11.70 16.61
C GLN A 16 -7.49 12.15 15.67
N MET A 17 -6.84 11.18 15.03
CA MET A 17 -5.92 11.47 13.95
C MET A 17 -6.73 11.84 12.71
N ASP A 18 -6.49 13.03 12.19
CA ASP A 18 -6.99 13.40 10.87
C ASP A 18 -6.18 12.66 9.80
N VAL A 19 -6.72 11.55 9.29
CA VAL A 19 -6.06 10.74 8.25
C VAL A 19 -5.96 11.45 6.90
N SER A 20 -6.70 12.55 6.69
CA SER A 20 -6.67 13.31 5.44
C SER A 20 -5.34 14.03 5.20
N VAL A 21 -4.55 14.24 6.27
CA VAL A 21 -3.24 14.90 6.19
C VAL A 21 -2.12 13.96 5.72
N LEU A 22 -2.37 12.65 5.70
CA LEU A 22 -1.40 11.62 5.32
C LEU A 22 -1.19 11.55 3.81
N GLY A 23 -0.03 11.05 3.42
CA GLY A 23 0.36 10.95 2.02
C GLY A 23 -0.46 9.92 1.24
N ASN A 24 -0.70 10.21 -0.03
CA ASN A 24 -1.16 9.24 -1.01
C ASN A 24 0.05 8.56 -1.65
N VAL A 25 0.06 7.24 -1.71
CA VAL A 25 1.16 6.45 -2.28
C VAL A 25 0.78 5.97 -3.67
N THR A 26 1.66 6.17 -4.64
CA THR A 26 1.45 5.72 -6.02
C THR A 26 2.70 5.04 -6.57
N ILE A 27 2.49 4.12 -7.51
CA ILE A 27 3.59 3.50 -8.26
C ILE A 27 4.01 4.46 -9.36
N LYS A 28 5.26 4.93 -9.30
CA LYS A 28 5.85 5.79 -10.34
C LYS A 28 6.45 4.97 -11.48
N SER A 29 7.15 3.88 -11.17
CA SER A 29 7.69 2.98 -12.19
C SER A 29 7.78 1.55 -11.69
N PHE A 30 7.64 0.60 -12.60
CA PHE A 30 7.83 -0.81 -12.34
C PHE A 30 8.53 -1.44 -13.53
N LYS A 31 9.67 -2.07 -13.30
CA LYS A 31 10.56 -2.53 -14.37
C LYS A 31 11.18 -3.88 -14.00
N GLN A 32 11.09 -4.83 -14.92
CA GLN A 32 11.83 -6.09 -14.79
C GLN A 32 13.34 -5.83 -14.97
N ILE A 33 14.15 -6.29 -14.00
CA ILE A 33 15.61 -6.16 -14.07
C ILE A 33 16.30 -7.48 -14.46
N ASP A 34 15.69 -8.62 -14.10
CA ASP A 34 16.12 -9.95 -14.54
C ASP A 34 14.93 -10.92 -14.61
N ARG A 35 15.19 -12.23 -14.76
CA ARG A 35 14.14 -13.24 -14.93
C ARG A 35 13.11 -13.28 -13.80
N SER A 36 13.53 -13.03 -12.56
CA SER A 36 12.70 -13.19 -11.36
C SER A 36 12.65 -11.93 -10.50
N THR A 37 13.31 -10.85 -10.91
CA THR A 37 13.46 -9.64 -10.09
C THR A 37 12.95 -8.40 -10.83
N TYR A 38 12.25 -7.55 -10.09
CA TYR A 38 11.70 -6.29 -10.58
C TYR A 38 12.09 -5.14 -9.65
N GLU A 39 12.35 -3.97 -10.23
CA GLU A 39 12.48 -2.71 -9.53
C GLU A 39 11.12 -1.99 -9.49
N LEU A 40 10.73 -1.51 -8.32
CA LEU A 40 9.49 -0.77 -8.07
C LEU A 40 9.84 0.58 -7.44
N GLN A 41 9.46 1.68 -8.08
CA GLN A 41 9.57 3.02 -7.49
C GLN A 41 8.21 3.50 -7.03
N LEU A 42 8.11 3.80 -5.74
CA LEU A 42 6.94 4.43 -5.12
C LEU A 42 7.21 5.92 -4.93
N VAL A 43 6.13 6.71 -5.02
CA VAL A 43 6.14 8.12 -4.65
C VAL A 43 5.00 8.44 -3.70
N ALA A 44 5.27 9.35 -2.76
CA ALA A 44 4.30 9.87 -1.84
C ALA A 44 4.37 11.40 -1.82
N ASP A 45 3.20 12.05 -1.79
CA ASP A 45 3.08 13.51 -1.72
C ASP A 45 3.35 14.07 -0.30
N ARG A 46 3.19 13.23 0.72
CA ARG A 46 3.46 13.51 2.15
C ARG A 46 3.92 12.23 2.85
N ILE A 47 4.15 12.31 4.17
CA ILE A 47 4.45 11.14 5.00
C ILE A 47 3.30 10.13 4.88
N ALA A 48 3.61 8.90 4.49
CA ALA A 48 2.66 7.81 4.35
C ALA A 48 3.04 6.64 5.29
N PRO A 49 2.38 6.50 6.45
CA PRO A 49 2.58 5.38 7.36
C PRO A 49 2.00 4.07 6.82
N LEU A 50 2.61 2.96 7.21
CA LEU A 50 2.13 1.59 6.93
C LEU A 50 1.83 1.36 5.44
N VAL A 51 2.77 1.73 4.57
CA VAL A 51 2.71 1.41 3.15
C VAL A 51 2.70 -0.11 3.00
N TRP A 52 1.64 -0.61 2.40
CA TRP A 52 1.40 -2.03 2.20
C TRP A 52 1.35 -2.35 0.71
N LEU A 53 2.13 -3.35 0.32
CA LEU A 53 2.25 -3.86 -1.03
C LEU A 53 1.75 -5.28 -1.07
N GLN A 54 0.98 -5.60 -2.11
CA GLN A 54 0.41 -6.91 -2.32
C GLN A 54 0.46 -7.29 -3.80
N LEU A 55 0.84 -8.53 -4.08
CA LEU A 55 0.74 -9.14 -5.40
C LEU A 55 -0.67 -9.69 -5.64
N THR A 56 -1.07 -9.82 -6.91
CA THR A 56 -2.27 -10.60 -7.27
C THR A 56 -2.21 -12.02 -6.71
N ALA A 57 -3.37 -12.60 -6.37
CA ALA A 57 -3.50 -13.82 -5.56
C ALA A 57 -2.69 -15.04 -6.05
N ASP A 58 -2.41 -15.13 -7.35
CA ASP A 58 -1.76 -16.30 -7.96
C ASP A 58 -0.23 -16.15 -8.11
N VAL A 59 0.36 -15.00 -7.74
CA VAL A 59 1.79 -14.76 -7.85
C VAL A 59 2.44 -14.88 -6.48
N LEU A 60 3.46 -15.73 -6.36
CA LEU A 60 4.26 -15.87 -5.14
C LEU A 60 5.55 -15.06 -5.27
N GLY A 61 5.82 -14.23 -4.28
CA GLY A 61 7.01 -13.41 -4.21
C GLY A 61 7.02 -12.53 -2.97
N TRP A 62 8.10 -11.75 -2.81
CA TRP A 62 8.25 -10.82 -1.70
C TRP A 62 8.92 -9.52 -2.13
N PHE A 63 8.51 -8.42 -1.48
CA PHE A 63 9.15 -7.12 -1.64
C PHE A 63 10.34 -7.02 -0.67
N SER A 64 11.35 -6.22 -1.02
CA SER A 64 12.52 -5.95 -0.18
C SER A 64 12.17 -5.22 1.12
N ASP A 65 11.05 -4.51 1.13
CA ASP A 65 10.45 -3.89 2.30
C ASP A 65 8.92 -3.84 2.14
N ASN A 66 8.17 -3.96 3.24
CA ASN A 66 6.72 -3.90 3.27
C ASN A 66 6.26 -3.49 4.68
N ALA A 67 5.06 -2.92 4.81
CA ALA A 67 4.55 -2.34 6.07
C ALA A 67 5.44 -1.23 6.67
N PHE A 68 6.13 -0.48 5.83
CA PHE A 68 7.06 0.59 6.24
C PHE A 68 6.39 1.97 6.22
N THR A 69 7.09 2.98 6.72
CA THR A 69 6.64 4.38 6.63
C THR A 69 7.47 5.12 5.59
N MET A 70 6.83 5.66 4.56
CA MET A 70 7.48 6.59 3.64
C MET A 70 7.64 7.95 4.31
N THR A 71 8.84 8.25 4.77
CA THR A 71 9.24 9.59 5.25
C THR A 71 9.89 10.45 4.17
N HIS A 72 10.29 9.82 3.06
CA HIS A 72 10.87 10.47 1.89
C HIS A 72 9.89 10.43 0.72
N PRO A 73 9.90 11.42 -0.20
CA PRO A 73 8.95 11.50 -1.31
C PRO A 73 9.07 10.35 -2.32
N THR A 74 10.18 9.62 -2.32
CA THR A 74 10.44 8.52 -3.26
C THR A 74 11.18 7.41 -2.55
N VAL A 75 10.76 6.17 -2.78
CA VAL A 75 11.43 4.96 -2.32
C VAL A 75 11.50 3.98 -3.49
N THR A 76 12.66 3.35 -3.66
CA THR A 76 12.84 2.26 -4.63
C THR A 76 12.93 0.94 -3.86
N LEU A 77 12.14 -0.03 -4.28
CA LEU A 77 12.05 -1.37 -3.71
C LEU A 77 12.36 -2.42 -4.79
N THR A 78 12.70 -3.61 -4.35
CA THR A 78 12.86 -4.77 -5.20
C THR A 78 11.75 -5.78 -4.93
N LEU A 79 11.14 -6.32 -5.97
CA LEU A 79 10.24 -7.47 -5.90
C LEU A 79 10.99 -8.71 -6.43
N HIS A 80 11.03 -9.76 -5.62
CA HIS A 80 11.50 -11.09 -6.03
C HIS A 80 10.29 -12.00 -6.25
N VAL A 81 10.20 -12.59 -7.43
CA VAL A 81 9.13 -13.51 -7.84
C VAL A 81 9.65 -14.94 -7.77
N GLU A 82 9.03 -15.74 -6.93
CA GLU A 82 9.32 -17.18 -6.80
C GLU A 82 8.49 -18.00 -7.77
N TYR A 83 7.21 -17.66 -7.92
CA TYR A 83 6.29 -18.38 -8.80
C TYR A 83 5.30 -17.44 -9.48
N ASN A 84 5.13 -17.63 -10.79
CA ASN A 84 4.15 -16.92 -11.60
C ASN A 84 3.49 -17.90 -12.60
N PRO A 85 2.23 -18.33 -12.34
CA PRO A 85 1.55 -19.33 -13.16
C PRO A 85 1.20 -18.82 -14.56
N GLN A 86 1.13 -17.50 -14.75
CA GLN A 86 0.77 -16.90 -16.03
C GLN A 86 1.95 -16.87 -17.02
N MET A 87 3.17 -17.21 -16.57
CA MET A 87 4.39 -17.26 -17.40
C MET A 87 4.63 -16.01 -18.25
N ARG A 88 4.19 -14.84 -17.75
CA ARG A 88 4.39 -13.53 -18.38
C ARG A 88 5.15 -12.59 -17.46
N SER A 89 5.73 -11.54 -18.02
CA SER A 89 6.24 -10.44 -17.19
C SER A 89 5.10 -9.81 -16.39
N LEU A 90 5.37 -9.50 -15.12
CA LEU A 90 4.46 -8.73 -14.29
C LEU A 90 4.41 -7.27 -14.78
N THR A 91 3.29 -6.63 -14.49
CA THR A 91 2.96 -5.26 -14.83
C THR A 91 2.51 -4.52 -13.57
N VAL A 92 2.33 -3.20 -13.64
CA VAL A 92 1.85 -2.41 -12.50
C VAL A 92 0.45 -2.86 -12.03
N GLN A 93 -0.34 -3.47 -12.90
CA GLN A 93 -1.66 -4.02 -12.57
C GLN A 93 -1.59 -5.24 -11.65
N ASP A 94 -0.42 -5.88 -11.54
CA ASP A 94 -0.21 -7.04 -10.67
C ASP A 94 0.17 -6.66 -9.24
N ILE A 95 0.31 -5.37 -8.96
CA ILE A 95 0.69 -4.83 -7.66
C ILE A 95 -0.41 -3.91 -7.16
N LYS A 96 -0.93 -4.23 -5.98
CA LYS A 96 -1.75 -3.31 -5.19
C LYS A 96 -0.84 -2.61 -4.18
N VAL A 97 -0.96 -1.29 -4.10
CA VAL A 97 -0.32 -0.47 -3.07
C VAL A 97 -1.38 0.30 -2.32
N CYS A 98 -1.26 0.36 -1.01
CA CYS A 98 -2.06 1.24 -0.15
C CYS A 98 -1.21 1.67 1.05
N SER A 99 -1.75 2.52 1.91
CA SER A 99 -1.14 3.00 3.14
C SER A 99 -2.16 3.07 4.28
N PHE A 100 -1.76 3.52 5.47
CA PHE A 100 -2.69 3.78 6.57
C PHE A 100 -3.84 4.73 6.18
N ARG A 101 -3.64 5.60 5.18
CA ARG A 101 -4.66 6.54 4.69
C ARG A 101 -5.84 5.83 4.03
N ASP A 102 -5.59 4.77 3.29
CA ASP A 102 -6.55 4.20 2.37
C ASP A 102 -6.69 2.68 2.42
N CYS A 103 -5.74 1.91 2.98
CA CYS A 103 -5.91 0.46 3.12
C CYS A 103 -7.24 0.09 3.82
N GLY A 104 -8.02 -0.81 3.23
CA GLY A 104 -9.32 -1.26 3.76
C GLY A 104 -10.48 -0.29 3.56
N SER A 105 -10.26 0.85 2.90
CA SER A 105 -11.35 1.76 2.50
C SER A 105 -12.13 1.16 1.32
N ALA A 106 -13.44 1.40 1.24
CA ALA A 106 -14.23 1.03 0.04
C ALA A 106 -13.71 1.68 -1.27
N ASN A 107 -12.94 2.76 -1.14
CA ASN A 107 -12.27 3.47 -2.25
C ASN A 107 -10.83 2.99 -2.51
N ALA A 108 -10.32 2.03 -1.73
CA ALA A 108 -9.03 1.40 -1.93
C ALA A 108 -9.18 0.34 -3.02
N HIS A 109 -9.36 0.81 -4.27
CA HIS A 109 -9.63 0.02 -5.47
C HIS A 109 -9.83 -1.47 -5.21
N SER A 110 -11.04 -1.76 -4.73
CA SER A 110 -11.61 -3.10 -4.74
C SER A 110 -11.75 -3.47 -6.21
N MET A 111 -10.76 -4.20 -6.72
CA MET A 111 -10.98 -5.09 -7.84
C MET A 111 -10.95 -6.49 -7.25
N VAL A 112 -12.18 -7.03 -7.21
CA VAL A 112 -12.61 -8.42 -7.09
C VAL A 112 -11.48 -9.43 -7.20
#